data_AF-A0A952B4Y3-F1
#
_entry.id   AF-A0A952B4Y3-F1
#
_cell.length_a   1.000
_cell.length_b   1.000
_cell.length_c   1.000
_cell.angle_alpha   90.00
_cell.angle_beta   90.00
_cell.angle_gamma   90.00
#
_symmetry.space_group_name_H-M   'P 1'
#
loop_
_entity.id
_entity.type
_entity.pdbx_description
1 polymer ?
#
loop_
_entity_poly.entity_id
_entity_poly.type
_entity_poly.pdbx_seq_one_letter_code
_entity_poly.pdbx_strand_id
1 'polypeptide(L)'
;MSEADPFVRFNCENCGYKSTVSESYAGKNIRCPNCYYIIFISKPENTGTTQTSSRYSAYDSSLLNIQEQNILKHKQMVEAIASEEARESEEEIEEEPPQETDPAALRKAPWLIDIFLYPFNWPGLKHLAIFILVPQLIDSLESILPYLLAFLFSIAGFFVKILIFLYIYWYLAECVRESAGGWVRAPQGLGGIPTLGDMFGQVVNIIGCFAVFLGPFVLYRITVGKMNIISWFLLGFAVFFYPMALLSVLMHDSGRGLNFRTFTKSISNTFYPYLGLTILLVLQVLLIRMIPAQAQESLFSNIIFRFVIIYTALIDGHLLGRFYWRYQDKLNWDL
;
A
#
# COMPACT_ATOMS: atom_id res chain seq x y z
N MET A 1 36.73 11.49 -7.70
CA MET A 1 35.42 10.94 -8.12
C MET A 1 34.37 11.61 -7.27
N SER A 2 33.64 12.58 -7.82
CA SER A 2 32.54 13.24 -7.12
C SER A 2 31.32 12.32 -7.18
N GLU A 3 30.85 11.84 -6.03
CA GLU A 3 29.53 11.21 -5.91
C GLU A 3 28.49 12.24 -6.38
N ALA A 4 27.82 11.96 -7.50
CA ALA A 4 26.68 12.76 -7.93
C ALA A 4 25.56 12.56 -6.90
N ASP A 5 24.97 13.66 -6.43
CA ASP A 5 23.85 13.60 -5.50
C ASP A 5 22.68 12.82 -6.12
N PRO A 6 22.13 11.77 -5.46
CA PRO A 6 21.14 10.84 -6.01
C PRO A 6 19.70 11.41 -6.04
N PHE A 7 19.58 12.73 -6.18
CA PHE A 7 18.34 13.46 -5.93
C PHE A 7 17.99 14.37 -7.11
N VAL A 8 16.77 14.21 -7.64
CA VAL A 8 16.21 15.04 -8.72
C VAL A 8 15.29 16.09 -8.10
N ARG A 9 15.55 17.37 -8.37
CA ARG A 9 14.67 18.48 -7.97
C ARG A 9 13.56 18.64 -9.00
N PHE A 10 12.33 18.77 -8.55
CA PHE A 10 11.21 19.12 -9.41
C PHE A 10 10.42 20.28 -8.81
N ASN A 11 9.68 20.97 -9.67
CA ASN A 11 8.76 22.03 -9.31
C ASN A 11 7.37 21.67 -9.84
N CYS A 12 6.36 21.70 -8.98
CA CYS A 12 4.99 21.45 -9.39
C CYS A 12 4.48 22.60 -10.25
N GLU A 13 4.09 22.31 -11.49
CA GLU A 13 3.56 23.32 -12.42
C GLU A 13 2.22 23.91 -11.96
N ASN A 14 1.43 23.15 -11.19
CA ASN A 14 0.13 23.58 -10.70
C ASN A 14 0.21 24.53 -9.48
N CYS A 15 0.97 24.16 -8.45
CA CYS A 15 1.00 24.92 -7.18
C CYS A 15 2.35 25.59 -6.84
N GLY A 16 3.40 25.37 -7.64
CA GLY A 16 4.74 25.92 -7.39
C GLY A 16 5.51 25.27 -6.24
N TYR A 17 5.03 24.14 -5.70
CA TYR A 17 5.72 23.40 -4.66
C TYR A 17 7.03 22.79 -5.19
N LYS A 18 8.14 23.06 -4.50
CA LYS A 18 9.48 22.59 -4.84
C LYS A 18 9.86 21.43 -3.94
N SER A 19 10.21 20.29 -4.53
CA SER A 19 10.63 19.12 -3.77
C SER A 19 11.80 18.41 -4.44
N THR A 20 12.40 17.49 -3.70
CA THR A 20 13.51 16.66 -4.17
C THR A 20 13.17 15.20 -3.94
N VAL A 21 13.30 14.39 -4.98
CA VAL A 21 12.99 12.95 -4.94
C VAL A 21 14.21 12.14 -5.34
N SER A 22 14.27 10.89 -4.89
CA SER A 22 15.34 9.98 -5.28
C SER A 22 15.31 9.71 -6.79
N GLU A 23 16.48 9.53 -7.40
CA GLU A 23 16.64 9.16 -8.82
C GLU A 23 15.85 7.90 -9.21
N SER A 24 15.47 7.04 -8.25
CA SER A 24 14.58 5.88 -8.47
C SER A 24 13.18 6.25 -8.98
N TYR A 25 12.79 7.52 -8.87
CA TYR A 25 11.54 8.06 -9.40
C TYR A 25 11.69 8.73 -10.77
N ALA A 26 12.90 8.79 -11.33
CA ALA A 26 13.12 9.29 -12.68
C ALA A 26 12.40 8.39 -13.71
N GLY A 27 11.60 9.02 -14.58
CA GLY A 27 10.73 8.36 -15.56
C GLY A 27 9.40 7.87 -15.00
N LYS A 28 9.04 8.21 -13.75
CA LYS A 28 7.75 7.85 -13.14
C LYS A 28 6.87 9.09 -12.96
N ASN A 29 5.56 8.85 -12.99
CA ASN A 29 4.54 9.80 -12.54
C ASN A 29 4.49 9.80 -11.01
N ILE A 30 4.67 10.97 -10.39
CA ILE A 30 4.50 11.17 -8.95
C ILE A 30 3.39 12.18 -8.69
N ARG A 31 2.74 12.11 -7.52
CA ARG A 31 1.76 13.12 -7.11
C ARG A 31 2.45 14.21 -6.28
N CYS A 32 2.14 15.47 -6.57
CA CYS A 32 2.57 16.60 -5.74
C CYS A 32 2.01 16.45 -4.32
N PRO A 33 2.82 16.52 -3.25
CA PRO A 33 2.29 16.38 -1.88
C PRO A 33 1.40 17.54 -1.44
N ASN A 34 1.47 18.70 -2.14
CA ASN A 34 0.69 19.88 -1.78
C ASN A 34 -0.65 19.97 -2.52
N CYS A 35 -0.69 19.69 -3.83
CA CYS A 35 -1.91 19.81 -4.64
C CYS A 35 -2.31 18.53 -5.37
N TYR A 36 -1.61 17.40 -5.13
CA TYR A 36 -1.86 16.09 -5.72
C TYR A 36 -1.78 15.99 -7.25
N TYR A 37 -1.44 17.08 -7.94
CA TYR A 37 -1.19 17.11 -9.38
C TYR A 37 -0.11 16.10 -9.77
N ILE A 38 -0.37 15.33 -10.83
CA ILE A 38 0.56 14.31 -11.33
C ILE A 38 1.67 15.00 -12.11
N ILE A 39 2.91 14.77 -11.70
CA ILE A 39 4.13 15.33 -12.29
C ILE A 39 4.95 14.18 -12.83
N PHE A 40 5.31 14.26 -14.11
CA PHE A 40 6.25 13.33 -14.73
C PHE A 40 7.69 13.80 -14.45
N ILE A 41 8.51 12.96 -13.81
CA ILE A 41 9.92 13.28 -13.58
C ILE A 41 10.71 12.84 -14.80
N SER A 42 11.20 13.77 -15.61
CA SER A 42 12.08 13.44 -16.75
C SER A 42 13.38 12.80 -16.26
N LYS A 43 13.78 11.70 -16.90
CA LYS A 43 15.09 11.10 -16.65
C LYS A 43 16.17 12.04 -17.22
N PRO A 44 17.21 12.41 -16.45
CA PRO A 44 18.28 13.23 -17.00
C PRO A 44 18.91 12.46 -18.17
N GLU A 45 18.82 13.01 -19.39
CA GLU A 45 19.56 12.49 -20.52
C GLU A 45 21.05 12.65 -20.21
N ASN A 46 21.74 11.51 -20.04
CA ASN A 46 23.19 11.46 -19.99
C ASN A 46 23.71 11.96 -21.34
N THR A 47 23.94 13.25 -21.45
CA THR A 47 24.58 13.92 -22.59
C THR A 47 26.08 13.59 -22.57
N GLY A 48 26.38 12.31 -22.78
CA GLY A 48 27.73 11.80 -23.05
C GLY A 48 27.97 11.82 -24.55
N THR A 49 28.60 12.90 -25.01
CA THR A 49 29.10 13.06 -26.38
C THR A 49 30.07 11.91 -26.71
N THR A 50 29.70 11.03 -27.65
CA THR A 50 30.67 10.13 -28.29
C THR A 50 30.41 10.09 -29.80
N GLN A 51 31.07 11.00 -30.52
CA GLN A 51 31.34 10.82 -31.94
C GLN A 51 32.32 9.64 -32.08
N THR A 52 31.88 8.51 -32.63
CA THR A 52 32.81 7.47 -33.11
C THR A 52 32.60 7.26 -34.59
N SER A 53 33.68 7.55 -35.30
CA SER A 53 33.91 7.41 -36.73
C SER A 53 33.65 5.98 -37.22
N SER A 54 32.93 5.89 -38.33
CA SER A 54 32.70 4.68 -39.11
C SER A 54 33.92 4.33 -39.97
N ARG A 55 34.40 3.09 -39.84
CA ARG A 55 35.20 2.39 -40.85
C ARG A 55 34.96 0.90 -40.69
N TYR A 56 34.11 0.32 -41.53
CA TYR A 56 34.11 -1.08 -42.02
C TYR A 56 33.01 -1.10 -43.11
N SER A 57 33.37 -1.14 -44.39
CA SER A 57 33.76 -2.32 -45.17
C SER A 57 32.59 -2.80 -46.02
N ALA A 58 32.77 -2.63 -47.33
CA ALA A 58 31.85 -3.00 -48.39
C ALA A 58 31.50 -4.49 -48.37
N TYR A 59 30.21 -4.82 -48.27
CA TYR A 59 29.64 -6.07 -48.77
C TYR A 59 28.19 -5.86 -49.23
N ASP A 60 27.98 -6.25 -50.48
CA ASP A 60 26.75 -6.66 -51.18
C ASP A 60 25.46 -5.82 -51.04
N SER A 61 25.31 -4.86 -51.95
CA SER A 61 24.18 -3.92 -52.07
C SER A 61 22.88 -4.50 -52.65
N SER A 62 22.71 -5.83 -52.72
CA SER A 62 21.51 -6.45 -53.31
C SER A 62 20.48 -6.98 -52.30
N LEU A 63 20.83 -7.08 -51.01
CA LEU A 63 19.92 -7.56 -49.94
C LEU A 63 19.32 -6.44 -49.06
N LEU A 64 19.82 -5.20 -49.17
CA LEU A 64 19.38 -4.06 -48.35
C LEU A 64 17.95 -3.57 -48.67
N ASN A 65 17.47 -3.72 -49.91
CA ASN A 65 16.15 -3.23 -50.29
C ASN A 65 14.98 -4.06 -49.71
N ILE A 66 15.19 -5.35 -49.39
CA ILE A 66 14.14 -6.19 -48.80
C ILE A 66 14.03 -5.94 -47.28
N GLN A 67 15.17 -5.70 -46.62
CA GLN A 67 15.19 -5.46 -45.18
C GLN A 67 14.64 -4.07 -44.81
N GLU A 68 14.91 -3.05 -45.63
CA GLU A 68 14.40 -1.70 -45.41
C GLU A 68 12.87 -1.62 -45.59
N GLN A 69 12.30 -2.33 -46.58
CA GLN A 69 10.85 -2.43 -46.75
C GLN A 69 10.15 -3.18 -45.60
N ASN A 70 10.78 -4.23 -45.07
CA ASN A 70 10.23 -4.97 -43.93
C ASN A 70 10.31 -4.16 -42.63
N ILE A 71 11.38 -3.36 -42.43
CA ILE A 71 11.50 -2.45 -41.29
C ILE A 71 10.44 -1.34 -41.38
N LEU A 72 10.20 -0.79 -42.58
CA LEU A 72 9.20 0.27 -42.76
C LEU A 72 7.77 -0.26 -42.52
N LYS A 73 7.44 -1.46 -43.03
CA LYS A 73 6.15 -2.11 -42.74
C LYS A 73 5.97 -2.42 -41.26
N HIS A 74 7.03 -2.90 -40.60
CA HIS A 74 6.94 -3.19 -39.16
C HIS A 74 6.79 -1.91 -38.34
N LYS A 75 7.49 -0.83 -38.71
CA LYS A 75 7.34 0.48 -38.06
C LYS A 75 5.94 1.05 -38.23
N GLN A 76 5.36 0.97 -39.44
CA GLN A 76 3.98 1.40 -39.70
C GLN A 76 2.96 0.56 -38.92
N MET A 77 3.18 -0.75 -38.82
CA MET A 77 2.30 -1.64 -38.05
C MET A 77 2.39 -1.38 -36.54
N VAL A 78 3.59 -1.10 -36.01
CA VAL A 78 3.79 -0.75 -34.59
C VAL A 78 3.21 0.64 -34.27
N GLU A 79 3.36 1.62 -35.16
CA GLU A 79 2.71 2.94 -35.01
C GLU A 79 1.19 2.84 -35.08
N ALA A 80 0.64 1.99 -35.94
CA ALA A 80 -0.80 1.77 -36.02
C ALA A 80 -1.35 1.12 -34.74
N ILE A 81 -0.69 0.07 -34.23
CA ILE A 81 -1.09 -0.58 -32.96
C ILE A 81 -0.96 0.40 -31.79
N ALA A 82 0.14 1.16 -31.71
CA ALA A 82 0.33 2.16 -30.67
C ALA A 82 -0.71 3.30 -30.76
N SER A 83 -1.15 3.67 -31.97
CA SER A 83 -2.19 4.69 -32.16
C SER A 83 -3.59 4.18 -31.79
N GLU A 84 -3.88 2.91 -32.04
CA GLU A 84 -5.16 2.29 -31.65
C GLU A 84 -5.22 2.12 -30.13
N GLU A 85 -4.12 1.67 -29.50
CA GLU A 85 -3.99 1.51 -28.06
C GLU A 85 -3.97 2.87 -27.33
N ALA A 86 -3.40 3.91 -27.95
CA ALA A 86 -3.50 5.30 -27.46
C ALA A 86 -4.93 5.86 -27.59
N ARG A 87 -5.67 5.52 -28.64
CA ARG A 87 -7.07 5.97 -28.80
C ARG A 87 -8.02 5.25 -27.86
N GLU A 88 -7.83 3.95 -27.65
CA GLU A 88 -8.64 3.14 -26.73
C GLU A 88 -8.35 3.54 -25.27
N SER A 89 -7.12 3.94 -24.95
CA SER A 89 -6.79 4.53 -23.64
C SER A 89 -7.24 5.99 -23.48
N GLU A 90 -7.29 6.81 -24.54
CA GLU A 90 -7.86 8.16 -24.46
C GLU A 90 -9.39 8.14 -24.31
N GLU A 91 -10.11 7.20 -24.95
CA GLU A 91 -11.58 7.06 -24.81
C GLU A 91 -11.99 6.52 -23.43
N GLU A 92 -11.12 5.79 -22.72
CA GLU A 92 -11.36 5.34 -21.33
C GLU A 92 -10.91 6.39 -20.28
N ILE A 93 -10.20 7.45 -20.69
CA ILE A 93 -9.73 8.56 -19.81
C ILE A 93 -10.68 9.78 -19.87
N GLU A 94 -11.73 9.76 -20.68
CA GLU A 94 -12.77 10.80 -20.72
C GLU A 94 -13.82 10.69 -19.59
N GLU A 95 -13.60 9.86 -18.56
CA GLU A 95 -14.43 9.83 -17.36
C GLU A 95 -14.00 10.86 -16.31
N GLU A 96 -14.76 11.97 -16.32
CA GLU A 96 -14.92 13.01 -15.32
C GLU A 96 -13.69 13.90 -15.03
N PRO A 97 -13.80 15.24 -15.23
CA PRO A 97 -12.77 16.16 -14.74
C PRO A 97 -12.59 15.93 -13.24
N PRO A 98 -11.36 15.99 -12.71
CA PRO A 98 -11.11 15.84 -11.28
C PRO A 98 -11.77 17.01 -10.57
N GLN A 99 -13.03 16.83 -10.19
CA GLN A 99 -13.71 17.73 -9.30
C GLN A 99 -12.98 17.60 -7.96
N GLU A 100 -12.11 18.56 -7.67
CA GLU A 100 -11.70 18.98 -6.33
C GLU A 100 -12.96 19.39 -5.55
N THR A 101 -13.88 18.46 -5.32
CA THR A 101 -14.94 18.63 -4.36
C THR A 101 -14.27 18.49 -3.01
N ASP A 102 -14.20 19.61 -2.29
CA ASP A 102 -13.73 19.66 -0.91
C ASP A 102 -14.29 18.44 -0.15
N PRO A 103 -13.45 17.47 0.26
CA PRO A 103 -13.92 16.25 0.91
C PRO A 103 -14.66 16.55 2.23
N ALA A 104 -14.54 17.78 2.77
CA ALA A 104 -15.34 18.25 3.88
C ALA A 104 -16.82 18.51 3.50
N ALA A 105 -17.10 18.95 2.28
CA ALA A 105 -18.44 19.31 1.82
C ALA A 105 -19.35 18.09 1.54
N LEU A 106 -18.78 16.88 1.39
CA LEU A 106 -19.55 15.65 1.12
C LEU A 106 -19.99 14.86 2.36
N ARG A 107 -19.64 15.29 3.59
CA ARG A 107 -20.01 14.55 4.80
C ARG A 107 -21.48 14.74 5.17
N LYS A 108 -22.33 13.82 4.71
CA LYS A 108 -23.76 13.75 5.07
C LYS A 108 -24.03 13.10 6.44
N ALA A 109 -23.11 12.28 6.95
CA ALA A 109 -23.31 11.47 8.16
C ALA A 109 -22.49 12.00 9.35
N PRO A 110 -22.94 11.74 10.60
CA PRO A 110 -22.14 11.98 11.80
C PRO A 110 -20.79 11.24 11.74
N TRP A 111 -19.74 11.87 12.26
CA TRP A 111 -18.36 11.38 12.17
C TRP A 111 -18.16 9.93 12.63
N LEU A 112 -18.92 9.48 13.64
CA LEU A 112 -18.82 8.11 14.15
C LEU A 112 -19.37 7.08 13.15
N ILE A 113 -20.52 7.37 12.54
CA ILE A 113 -21.12 6.50 11.53
C ILE A 113 -20.24 6.47 10.28
N ASP A 114 -19.65 7.61 9.94
CA ASP A 114 -18.79 7.75 8.77
C ASP A 114 -17.54 6.86 8.84
N ILE A 115 -16.97 6.66 10.03
CA ILE A 115 -15.85 5.73 10.27
C ILE A 115 -16.25 4.29 9.93
N PHE A 116 -17.43 3.83 10.37
CA PHE A 116 -17.90 2.48 10.06
C PHE A 116 -18.29 2.31 8.60
N LEU A 117 -18.69 3.40 7.92
CA LEU A 117 -18.98 3.38 6.49
C LEU A 117 -17.72 3.42 5.61
N TYR A 118 -16.51 3.45 6.18
CA TYR A 118 -15.26 3.56 5.45
C TYR A 118 -15.10 2.52 4.31
N PRO A 119 -15.24 1.20 4.56
CA PRO A 119 -15.11 0.18 3.50
C PRO A 119 -16.38 0.01 2.65
N PHE A 120 -17.48 0.72 2.97
CA PHE A 120 -18.78 0.61 2.27
C PHE A 120 -18.86 1.51 1.03
N ASN A 121 -17.78 1.59 0.25
CA ASN A 121 -17.81 2.06 -1.14
C ASN A 121 -17.57 0.87 -2.08
N TRP A 122 -17.89 1.04 -3.36
CA TRP A 122 -17.76 -0.05 -4.35
C TRP A 122 -16.35 -0.66 -4.40
N PRO A 123 -15.26 0.13 -4.37
CA PRO A 123 -13.90 -0.41 -4.34
C PRO A 123 -13.56 -1.16 -3.04
N GLY A 124 -13.89 -0.61 -1.88
CA GLY A 124 -13.68 -1.27 -0.59
C GLY A 124 -14.43 -2.59 -0.48
N LEU A 125 -15.68 -2.64 -0.94
CA LEU A 125 -16.48 -3.87 -1.00
C LEU A 125 -15.89 -4.90 -1.95
N LYS A 126 -15.35 -4.48 -3.11
CA LYS A 126 -14.63 -5.38 -4.03
C LYS A 126 -13.41 -6.02 -3.35
N HIS A 127 -12.56 -5.22 -2.70
CA HIS A 127 -11.39 -5.73 -1.99
C HIS A 127 -11.78 -6.66 -0.84
N LEU A 128 -12.79 -6.28 -0.05
CA LEU A 128 -13.32 -7.11 1.03
C LEU A 128 -13.83 -8.46 0.50
N ALA A 129 -14.57 -8.46 -0.60
CA ALA A 129 -15.04 -9.68 -1.26
C ALA A 129 -13.86 -10.55 -1.75
N ILE A 130 -12.83 -9.96 -2.38
CA ILE A 130 -11.65 -10.69 -2.83
C ILE A 130 -10.92 -11.35 -1.65
N PHE A 131 -10.69 -10.62 -0.57
CA PHE A 131 -9.93 -11.09 0.60
C PHE A 131 -10.64 -12.22 1.36
N ILE A 132 -11.97 -12.27 1.27
CA ILE A 132 -12.77 -13.30 1.95
C ILE A 132 -13.04 -14.48 1.02
N LEU A 133 -13.58 -14.22 -0.17
CA LEU A 133 -14.11 -15.24 -1.05
C LEU A 133 -13.01 -16.03 -1.75
N VAL A 134 -11.93 -15.40 -2.20
CA VAL A 134 -10.89 -16.12 -2.96
C VAL A 134 -10.17 -17.16 -2.08
N PRO A 135 -9.67 -16.83 -0.87
CA PRO A 135 -9.10 -17.85 0.00
C PRO A 135 -10.10 -18.95 0.39
N GLN A 136 -11.37 -18.58 0.62
CA GLN A 136 -12.42 -19.54 0.96
C GLN A 136 -12.73 -20.51 -0.20
N LEU A 137 -12.73 -20.02 -1.44
CA LEU A 137 -12.92 -20.83 -2.64
C LEU A 137 -11.76 -21.81 -2.81
N ILE A 138 -10.52 -21.38 -2.56
CA ILE A 138 -9.35 -22.26 -2.60
C ILE A 138 -9.49 -23.36 -1.53
N ASP A 139 -9.79 -23.00 -0.28
CA ASP A 139 -9.99 -23.96 0.81
C ASP A 139 -11.12 -24.98 0.49
N SER A 140 -12.21 -24.50 -0.12
CA SER A 140 -13.35 -25.34 -0.49
C SER A 140 -13.02 -26.27 -1.65
N LEU A 141 -12.29 -25.79 -2.66
CA LEU A 141 -11.87 -26.60 -3.81
C LEU A 141 -10.83 -27.66 -3.41
N GLU A 142 -9.87 -27.31 -2.53
CA GLU A 142 -8.92 -28.26 -1.92
C GLU A 142 -9.64 -29.42 -1.23
N SER A 143 -10.78 -29.16 -0.58
CA SER A 143 -11.55 -30.17 0.16
C SER A 143 -12.31 -31.18 -0.72
N ILE A 144 -12.59 -30.82 -1.99
CA ILE A 144 -13.40 -31.63 -2.91
C ILE A 144 -12.51 -32.52 -3.81
N LEU A 145 -11.28 -32.09 -4.07
CA LEU A 145 -10.38 -32.73 -5.03
C LEU A 145 -9.82 -34.07 -4.51
N PRO A 146 -9.58 -35.05 -5.40
CA PRO A 146 -8.89 -36.29 -5.03
C PRO A 146 -7.43 -36.01 -4.64
N TYR A 147 -6.86 -36.81 -3.75
CA TYR A 147 -5.58 -36.55 -3.08
C TYR A 147 -4.44 -36.06 -3.99
N LEU A 148 -4.21 -36.71 -5.14
CA LEU A 148 -3.13 -36.34 -6.05
C LEU A 148 -3.34 -34.94 -6.67
N LEU A 149 -4.57 -34.62 -7.06
CA LEU A 149 -4.92 -33.33 -7.65
C LEU A 149 -4.99 -32.23 -6.57
N ALA A 150 -5.46 -32.59 -5.37
CA ALA A 150 -5.48 -31.72 -4.20
C ALA A 150 -4.06 -31.28 -3.81
N PHE A 151 -3.05 -32.16 -3.91
CA PHE A 151 -1.66 -31.80 -3.62
C PHE A 151 -1.14 -30.72 -4.58
N LEU A 152 -1.32 -30.90 -5.90
CA LEU A 152 -0.90 -29.91 -6.90
C LEU A 152 -1.67 -28.59 -6.73
N PHE A 153 -2.98 -28.68 -6.51
CA PHE A 153 -3.83 -27.51 -6.29
C PHE A 153 -3.46 -26.78 -4.99
N SER A 154 -3.07 -27.50 -3.93
CA SER A 154 -2.64 -26.91 -2.65
C SER A 154 -1.34 -26.11 -2.80
N ILE A 155 -0.39 -26.56 -3.62
CA ILE A 155 0.82 -25.79 -3.93
C ILE A 155 0.46 -24.48 -4.63
N ALA A 156 -0.36 -24.54 -5.68
CA ALA A 156 -0.80 -23.33 -6.40
C ALA A 156 -1.62 -22.40 -5.49
N GLY A 157 -2.56 -22.97 -4.73
CA GLY A 157 -3.40 -22.29 -3.75
C GLY A 157 -2.57 -21.59 -2.67
N PHE A 158 -1.49 -22.20 -2.21
CA PHE A 158 -0.54 -21.60 -1.27
C PHE A 158 0.10 -20.32 -1.82
N PHE A 159 0.57 -20.32 -3.07
CA PHE A 159 1.12 -19.11 -3.70
C PHE A 159 0.08 -18.00 -3.87
N VAL A 160 -1.14 -18.36 -4.27
CA VAL A 160 -2.24 -17.38 -4.38
C VAL A 160 -2.59 -16.80 -3.00
N LYS A 161 -2.66 -17.64 -1.95
CA LYS A 161 -2.89 -17.20 -0.57
C LYS A 161 -1.77 -16.25 -0.09
N ILE A 162 -0.50 -16.54 -0.42
CA ILE A 162 0.63 -15.62 -0.14
C ILE A 162 0.45 -14.29 -0.87
N LEU A 163 0.11 -14.31 -2.16
CA LEU A 163 -0.06 -13.08 -2.94
C LEU A 163 -1.20 -12.21 -2.36
N ILE A 164 -2.33 -12.83 -2.04
CA ILE A 164 -3.45 -12.15 -1.38
C ILE A 164 -3.02 -11.59 -0.02
N PHE A 165 -2.27 -12.36 0.77
CA PHE A 165 -1.73 -11.88 2.05
C PHE A 165 -0.85 -10.65 1.85
N LEU A 166 0.13 -10.69 0.95
CA LEU A 166 1.00 -9.54 0.66
C LEU A 166 0.18 -8.32 0.24
N TYR A 167 -0.82 -8.54 -0.61
CA TYR A 167 -1.71 -7.50 -1.10
C TYR A 167 -2.60 -6.90 0.00
N ILE A 168 -3.10 -7.70 0.95
CA ILE A 168 -3.89 -7.20 2.10
C ILE A 168 -3.07 -6.20 2.93
N TYR A 169 -1.83 -6.53 3.27
CA TYR A 169 -0.97 -5.63 4.04
C TYR A 169 -0.60 -4.37 3.27
N TRP A 170 -0.36 -4.50 1.97
CA TRP A 170 -0.17 -3.35 1.09
C TRP A 170 -1.41 -2.44 1.06
N TYR A 171 -2.60 -3.02 0.88
CA TYR A 171 -3.86 -2.29 0.83
C TYR A 171 -4.20 -1.63 2.18
N LEU A 172 -3.89 -2.27 3.30
CA LEU A 172 -4.04 -1.68 4.63
C LEU A 172 -3.14 -0.44 4.81
N ALA A 173 -1.90 -0.49 4.34
CA ALA A 173 -1.02 0.68 4.34
C ALA A 173 -1.60 1.81 3.47
N GLU A 174 -2.16 1.47 2.31
CA GLU A 174 -2.77 2.45 1.42
C GLU A 174 -4.02 3.09 2.04
N CYS A 175 -4.84 2.30 2.75
CA CYS A 175 -5.95 2.82 3.53
C CYS A 175 -5.50 3.86 4.58
N VAL A 176 -4.37 3.60 5.25
CA VAL A 176 -3.78 4.55 6.20
C VAL A 176 -3.30 5.82 5.49
N ARG A 177 -2.57 5.69 4.38
CA ARG A 177 -2.01 6.82 3.62
C ARG A 177 -3.09 7.72 3.02
N GLU A 178 -4.08 7.14 2.36
CA GLU A 178 -5.19 7.91 1.78
C GLU A 178 -6.02 8.56 2.90
N SER A 179 -6.28 7.85 4.01
CA SER A 179 -6.97 8.45 5.17
C SER A 179 -6.16 9.58 5.83
N ALA A 180 -4.82 9.50 5.79
CA ALA A 180 -3.90 10.55 6.19
C ALA A 180 -3.92 11.76 5.24
N GLY A 181 -4.20 11.55 3.96
CA GLY A 181 -4.47 12.60 2.97
C GLY A 181 -5.86 13.27 3.13
N GLY A 182 -6.69 12.77 4.04
CA GLY A 182 -8.01 13.34 4.34
C GLY A 182 -9.19 12.61 3.68
N TRP A 183 -8.92 11.52 2.95
CA TRP A 183 -9.98 10.71 2.35
C TRP A 183 -10.87 10.04 3.40
N VAL A 184 -12.15 9.92 3.06
CA VAL A 184 -13.22 9.43 3.95
C VAL A 184 -13.68 8.01 3.60
N ARG A 185 -13.25 7.50 2.45
CA ARG A 185 -13.64 6.19 1.93
C ARG A 185 -12.41 5.39 1.50
N ALA A 186 -12.56 4.07 1.42
CA ALA A 186 -11.48 3.19 1.00
C ALA A 186 -10.96 3.56 -0.40
N PRO A 187 -9.65 3.36 -0.68
CA PRO A 187 -9.03 3.75 -1.95
C PRO A 187 -9.78 3.18 -3.16
N GLN A 188 -10.03 4.00 -4.18
CA GLN A 188 -10.95 3.63 -5.27
C GLN A 188 -10.40 2.62 -6.28
N GLY A 189 -9.09 2.39 -6.29
CA GLY A 189 -8.49 1.45 -7.21
C GLY A 189 -7.01 1.71 -7.40
N LEU A 190 -6.38 0.71 -8.02
CA LEU A 190 -4.97 0.67 -8.34
C LEU A 190 -4.68 1.67 -9.46
N GLY A 191 -4.30 2.91 -9.11
CA GLY A 191 -3.64 3.81 -10.08
C GLY A 191 -2.42 3.18 -10.77
N GLY A 192 -1.92 2.06 -10.22
CA GLY A 192 -1.22 0.99 -10.91
C GLY A 192 -1.20 -0.26 -10.03
N ILE A 193 -1.18 -1.47 -10.63
CA ILE A 193 -0.99 -2.72 -9.87
C ILE A 193 0.37 -2.63 -9.15
N PRO A 194 0.43 -2.79 -7.82
CA PRO A 194 1.68 -2.62 -7.10
C PRO A 194 2.65 -3.71 -7.54
N THR A 195 3.94 -3.38 -7.58
CA THR A 195 4.94 -4.41 -7.87
C THR A 195 5.03 -5.38 -6.69
N LEU A 196 5.48 -6.61 -6.96
CA LEU A 196 5.72 -7.59 -5.88
C LEU A 196 6.71 -7.05 -4.84
N GLY A 197 7.68 -6.24 -5.27
CA GLY A 197 8.64 -5.57 -4.40
C GLY A 197 7.98 -4.59 -3.43
N ASP A 198 7.04 -3.77 -3.92
CA ASP A 198 6.32 -2.79 -3.09
C ASP A 198 5.45 -3.50 -2.04
N MET A 199 4.72 -4.54 -2.46
CA MET A 199 3.90 -5.34 -1.55
C MET A 199 4.75 -6.02 -0.47
N PHE A 200 5.89 -6.61 -0.87
CA PHE A 200 6.80 -7.28 0.05
C PHE A 200 7.47 -6.29 1.02
N GLY A 201 7.96 -5.15 0.53
CA GLY A 201 8.55 -4.10 1.35
C GLY A 201 7.59 -3.60 2.43
N GLN A 202 6.32 -3.42 2.05
CA GLN A 202 5.28 -2.99 2.97
C GLN A 202 5.02 -4.03 4.08
N VAL A 203 4.97 -5.31 3.72
CA VAL A 203 4.80 -6.42 4.67
C VAL A 203 5.99 -6.50 5.62
N VAL A 204 7.23 -6.37 5.11
CA VAL A 204 8.44 -6.34 5.94
C VAL A 204 8.40 -5.17 6.93
N ASN A 205 7.98 -3.99 6.49
CA ASN A 205 7.83 -2.81 7.35
C ASN A 205 6.80 -3.03 8.48
N ILE A 206 5.62 -3.58 8.16
CA ILE A 206 4.56 -3.82 9.14
C ILE A 206 4.95 -4.94 10.12
N ILE A 207 5.43 -6.08 9.61
CA ILE A 207 5.86 -7.22 10.44
C ILE A 207 7.08 -6.83 11.28
N GLY A 208 8.02 -6.06 10.71
CA GLY A 208 9.18 -5.54 11.43
C GLY A 208 8.78 -4.64 12.60
N CYS A 209 7.83 -3.71 12.36
CA CYS A 209 7.25 -2.89 13.42
C CYS A 209 6.61 -3.78 14.51
N PHE A 210 5.76 -4.73 14.13
CA PHE A 210 5.14 -5.66 15.06
C PHE A 210 6.16 -6.46 15.88
N ALA A 211 7.22 -6.97 15.24
CA ALA A 211 8.27 -7.72 15.89
C ALA A 211 9.05 -6.88 16.92
N VAL A 212 9.31 -5.60 16.63
CA VAL A 212 10.01 -4.69 17.57
C VAL A 212 9.20 -4.47 18.85
N PHE A 213 7.88 -4.27 18.75
CA PHE A 213 7.05 -3.98 19.93
C PHE A 213 6.55 -5.24 20.65
N LEU A 214 6.03 -6.23 19.92
CA LEU A 214 5.44 -7.42 20.52
C LEU A 214 6.47 -8.55 20.73
N GLY A 215 7.58 -8.56 19.99
CA GLY A 215 8.62 -9.58 20.09
C GLY A 215 9.15 -9.79 21.52
N PRO A 216 9.51 -8.74 22.28
CA PRO A 216 9.94 -8.88 23.67
C PRO A 216 8.92 -9.59 24.56
N PHE A 217 7.63 -9.27 24.40
CA PHE A 217 6.55 -9.95 25.12
C PHE A 217 6.46 -11.43 24.75
N VAL A 218 6.49 -11.76 23.46
CA VAL A 218 6.41 -13.15 22.96
C VAL A 218 7.60 -13.97 23.45
N LEU A 219 8.83 -13.45 23.30
CA LEU A 219 10.06 -14.13 23.76
C LEU A 219 10.05 -14.34 25.28
N TYR A 220 9.60 -13.34 26.05
CA TYR A 220 9.45 -13.47 27.49
C TYR A 220 8.43 -14.55 27.87
N ARG A 221 7.29 -14.62 27.15
CA ARG A 221 6.25 -15.62 27.39
C ARG A 221 6.71 -17.03 27.05
N ILE A 222 7.46 -17.22 25.97
CA ILE A 222 8.02 -18.52 25.58
C ILE A 222 9.05 -19.01 26.61
N THR A 223 9.92 -18.11 27.10
CA THR A 223 11.00 -18.47 28.04
C THR A 223 10.51 -18.71 29.47
N VAL A 224 9.58 -17.90 29.98
CA VAL A 224 9.11 -17.96 31.38
C VAL A 224 7.83 -18.79 31.53
N GLY A 225 7.00 -18.92 30.49
CA GLY A 225 5.77 -19.70 30.48
C GLY A 225 4.59 -19.12 31.30
N LYS A 226 4.82 -18.15 32.19
CA LYS A 226 3.81 -17.59 33.11
C LYS A 226 3.47 -16.13 32.80
N MET A 227 2.24 -15.70 33.09
CA MET A 227 1.80 -14.30 32.99
C MET A 227 2.11 -13.61 34.32
N ASN A 228 3.26 -12.95 34.42
CA ASN A 228 3.61 -12.15 35.60
C ASN A 228 3.54 -10.65 35.29
N ILE A 229 3.85 -9.81 36.27
CA ILE A 229 3.81 -8.34 36.13
C ILE A 229 4.69 -7.82 34.97
N ILE A 230 5.84 -8.46 34.73
CA ILE A 230 6.75 -8.10 33.63
C ILE A 230 6.09 -8.40 32.28
N SER A 231 5.44 -9.56 32.13
CA SER A 231 4.68 -9.90 30.91
C SER A 231 3.58 -8.88 30.61
N TRP A 232 2.83 -8.47 31.65
CA TRP A 232 1.79 -7.46 31.50
C TRP A 232 2.36 -6.09 31.13
N PHE A 233 3.48 -5.70 31.72
CA PHE A 233 4.17 -4.46 31.37
C PHE A 233 4.64 -4.47 29.90
N LEU A 234 5.27 -5.55 29.44
CA LEU A 234 5.70 -5.69 28.04
C LEU A 234 4.53 -5.67 27.07
N LEU A 235 3.42 -6.34 27.42
CA LEU A 235 2.20 -6.31 26.61
C LEU A 235 1.59 -4.90 26.56
N GLY A 236 1.47 -4.23 27.70
CA GLY A 236 0.95 -2.87 27.79
C GLY A 236 1.81 -1.88 26.99
N PHE A 237 3.14 -2.01 27.08
CA PHE A 237 4.08 -1.25 26.27
C PHE A 237 3.87 -1.50 24.78
N ALA A 238 3.80 -2.77 24.35
CA ALA A 238 3.60 -3.11 22.95
C ALA A 238 2.28 -2.52 22.41
N VAL A 239 1.18 -2.74 23.12
CA VAL A 239 -0.16 -2.25 22.74
C VAL A 239 -0.20 -0.72 22.70
N PHE A 240 0.46 -0.04 23.64
CA PHE A 240 0.43 1.42 23.71
C PHE A 240 1.31 2.09 22.65
N PHE A 241 2.48 1.56 22.32
CA PHE A 241 3.40 2.21 21.36
C PHE A 241 3.22 1.75 19.91
N TYR A 242 2.69 0.55 19.68
CA TYR A 242 2.55 -0.02 18.34
C TYR A 242 1.73 0.85 17.36
N PRO A 243 0.56 1.43 17.73
CA PRO A 243 -0.22 2.24 16.79
C PRO A 243 0.54 3.45 16.22
N MET A 244 1.20 4.24 17.07
CA MET A 244 1.98 5.39 16.61
C MET A 244 3.21 4.96 15.80
N ALA A 245 3.89 3.90 16.22
CA ALA A 245 5.06 3.42 15.49
C ALA A 245 4.67 2.86 14.12
N LEU A 246 3.59 2.09 14.03
CA LEU A 246 3.04 1.61 12.76
C LEU A 246 2.72 2.80 11.86
N LEU A 247 1.96 3.78 12.36
CA LEU A 247 1.65 5.00 11.61
C LEU A 247 2.91 5.71 11.10
N SER A 248 3.95 5.84 11.93
CA SER A 248 5.20 6.46 11.54
C SER A 248 5.94 5.68 10.45
N VAL A 249 6.01 4.35 10.55
CA VAL A 249 6.61 3.48 9.52
C VAL A 249 5.86 3.59 8.20
N LEU A 250 4.53 3.61 8.24
CA LEU A 250 3.70 3.72 7.04
C LEU A 250 3.86 5.07 6.33
N MET A 251 4.01 6.16 7.09
CA MET A 251 4.16 7.50 6.52
C MET A 251 5.57 7.78 6.00
N HIS A 252 6.61 7.18 6.57
CA HIS A 252 7.99 7.33 6.07
C HIS A 252 8.38 6.26 5.04
N ASP A 253 7.46 5.35 4.72
CA ASP A 253 7.64 4.19 3.83
C ASP A 253 8.93 3.39 4.07
N SER A 254 9.41 3.38 5.32
CA SER A 254 10.71 2.81 5.65
C SER A 254 10.83 2.52 7.14
N GLY A 255 11.74 1.59 7.47
CA GLY A 255 12.15 1.32 8.85
C GLY A 255 12.71 2.53 9.59
N ARG A 256 13.06 3.63 8.90
CA ARG A 256 13.46 4.90 9.54
C ARG A 256 12.35 5.51 10.40
N GLY A 257 11.09 5.16 10.11
CA GLY A 257 9.93 5.53 10.95
C GLY A 257 9.96 4.93 12.36
N LEU A 258 10.78 3.89 12.62
CA LEU A 258 10.94 3.29 13.95
C LEU A 258 11.86 4.07 14.90
N ASN A 259 11.99 5.38 14.71
CA ASN A 259 12.74 6.22 15.64
C ASN A 259 11.96 6.43 16.94
N PHE A 260 12.34 5.69 17.99
CA PHE A 260 11.68 5.70 19.30
C PHE A 260 11.50 7.11 19.87
N ARG A 261 12.50 7.97 19.67
CA ARG A 261 12.46 9.36 20.15
C ARG A 261 11.38 10.16 19.44
N THR A 262 11.25 9.98 18.12
CA THR A 262 10.28 10.72 17.29
C THR A 262 8.86 10.42 17.71
N PHE A 263 8.43 9.15 17.68
CA PHE A 263 7.04 8.84 18.01
C PHE A 263 6.71 9.04 19.50
N THR A 264 7.67 8.91 20.43
CA THR A 264 7.42 9.22 21.85
C THR A 264 7.12 10.70 22.05
N LYS A 265 7.85 11.59 21.35
CA LYS A 265 7.55 13.03 21.35
C LYS A 265 6.16 13.30 20.74
N SER A 266 5.84 12.64 19.63
CA SER A 266 4.53 12.76 18.99
C SER A 266 3.39 12.29 19.89
N ILE A 267 3.55 11.17 20.60
CA ILE A 267 2.58 10.68 21.61
C ILE A 267 2.40 11.72 22.71
N SER A 268 3.49 12.28 23.25
CA SER A 268 3.39 13.31 24.29
C SER A 268 2.61 14.55 23.82
N ASN A 269 2.83 14.99 22.58
CA ASN A 269 2.13 16.14 22.00
C ASN A 269 0.65 15.88 21.70
N THR A 270 0.26 14.61 21.59
CA THR A 270 -1.07 14.15 21.20
C THR A 270 -1.69 13.19 22.23
N PHE A 271 -1.25 13.26 23.49
CA PHE A 271 -1.48 12.20 24.48
C PHE A 271 -2.95 11.82 24.66
N TYR A 272 -3.82 12.79 24.90
CA TYR A 272 -5.26 12.53 25.11
C TYR A 272 -5.97 11.94 23.88
N PRO A 273 -5.87 12.52 22.67
CA PRO A 273 -6.49 11.91 21.50
C PRO A 273 -5.85 10.56 21.14
N TYR A 274 -4.55 10.40 21.37
CA TYR A 274 -3.85 9.13 21.14
C TYR A 274 -4.32 8.03 22.10
N LEU A 275 -4.55 8.36 23.37
CA LEU A 275 -5.10 7.42 24.34
C LEU A 275 -6.49 6.94 23.92
N GLY A 276 -7.35 7.85 23.45
CA GLY A 276 -8.67 7.52 22.91
C GLY A 276 -8.59 6.59 21.71
N LEU A 277 -7.68 6.86 20.76
CA LEU A 277 -7.41 5.99 19.62
C LEU A 277 -6.97 4.58 20.08
N THR A 278 -6.01 4.51 21.00
CA THR A 278 -5.47 3.23 21.50
C THR A 278 -6.55 2.39 22.18
N ILE A 279 -7.40 3.01 23.01
CA ILE A 279 -8.53 2.34 23.65
C ILE A 279 -9.50 1.79 22.59
N LEU A 280 -9.80 2.56 21.55
CA LEU A 280 -10.69 2.14 20.46
C LEU A 280 -10.13 0.93 19.69
N LEU A 281 -8.82 0.93 19.38
CA LEU A 281 -8.16 -0.20 18.73
C LEU A 281 -8.16 -1.45 19.62
N VAL A 282 -7.85 -1.30 20.91
CA VAL A 282 -7.83 -2.42 21.88
C VAL A 282 -9.23 -3.00 22.07
N LEU A 283 -10.25 -2.15 22.18
CA LEU A 283 -11.64 -2.58 22.36
C LEU A 283 -12.08 -3.49 21.22
N GLN A 284 -11.75 -3.14 19.97
CA GLN A 284 -12.10 -3.96 18.80
C GLN A 284 -11.44 -5.35 18.86
N VAL A 285 -10.16 -5.42 19.22
CA VAL A 285 -9.45 -6.70 19.39
C VAL A 285 -10.08 -7.54 20.50
N LEU A 286 -10.47 -6.91 21.62
CA LEU A 286 -11.17 -7.61 22.71
C LEU A 286 -12.54 -8.14 22.26
N LEU A 287 -13.31 -7.36 21.49
CA LEU A 287 -14.61 -7.79 20.95
C LEU A 287 -14.46 -8.98 20.00
N ILE A 288 -13.47 -8.96 19.10
CA ILE A 288 -13.18 -10.10 18.22
C ILE A 288 -12.82 -11.35 19.03
N ARG A 289 -12.02 -11.19 20.10
CA ARG A 289 -11.65 -12.30 20.99
C ARG A 289 -12.82 -12.88 21.78
N MET A 290 -13.89 -12.11 22.00
CA MET A 290 -15.11 -12.59 22.66
C MET A 290 -15.97 -13.48 21.76
N ILE A 291 -15.70 -13.53 20.45
CA ILE A 291 -16.39 -14.46 19.54
C ILE A 291 -15.96 -15.90 19.92
N PRO A 292 -16.89 -16.77 20.35
CA PRO A 292 -16.53 -18.09 20.87
C PRO A 292 -15.87 -18.94 19.79
N ALA A 293 -14.75 -19.59 20.12
CA ALA A 293 -14.05 -20.49 19.20
C ALA A 293 -14.98 -21.61 18.68
N GLN A 294 -15.95 -22.06 19.48
CA GLN A 294 -16.94 -23.06 19.08
C GLN A 294 -17.86 -22.59 17.95
N ALA A 295 -18.03 -21.28 17.74
CA ALA A 295 -18.78 -20.78 16.60
C ALA A 295 -18.05 -21.07 15.28
N GLN A 296 -16.73 -21.29 15.26
CA GLN A 296 -15.91 -21.31 14.04
C GLN A 296 -15.98 -22.60 13.22
N GLU A 297 -16.69 -23.65 13.66
CA GLU A 297 -16.66 -24.94 12.96
C GLU A 297 -17.46 -24.97 11.64
N SER A 298 -18.43 -24.07 11.46
CA SER A 298 -19.17 -23.99 10.19
C SER A 298 -18.44 -23.14 9.16
N LEU A 299 -18.51 -23.55 7.88
CA LEU A 299 -17.98 -22.79 6.74
C LEU A 299 -18.50 -21.33 6.75
N PHE A 300 -19.79 -21.15 7.04
CA PHE A 300 -20.42 -19.84 7.16
C PHE A 300 -19.82 -18.99 8.28
N SER A 301 -19.51 -19.57 9.44
CA SER A 301 -18.88 -18.86 10.53
C SER A 301 -17.45 -18.43 10.23
N ASN A 302 -16.68 -19.26 9.52
CA ASN A 302 -15.33 -18.87 9.05
C ASN A 302 -15.39 -17.65 8.13
N ILE A 303 -16.37 -17.60 7.22
CA ILE A 303 -16.60 -16.44 6.34
C ILE A 303 -16.93 -15.19 7.18
N ILE A 304 -17.87 -15.29 8.13
CA ILE A 304 -18.23 -14.16 9.00
C ILE A 304 -17.02 -13.69 9.82
N PHE A 305 -16.26 -14.62 10.39
CA PHE A 305 -15.11 -14.30 11.22
C PHE A 305 -14.02 -13.59 10.40
N ARG A 306 -13.73 -14.07 9.19
CA ARG A 306 -12.81 -13.40 8.25
C ARG A 306 -13.32 -12.02 7.85
N PHE A 307 -14.63 -11.90 7.57
CA PHE A 307 -15.26 -10.61 7.29
C PHE A 307 -15.03 -9.62 8.43
N VAL A 308 -15.34 -10.01 9.66
CA VAL A 308 -15.17 -9.15 10.85
C VAL A 308 -13.70 -8.73 11.01
N ILE A 309 -12.74 -9.65 10.90
CA ILE A 309 -11.31 -9.32 11.04
C ILE A 309 -10.86 -8.32 9.97
N ILE A 310 -11.13 -8.61 8.70
CA ILE A 310 -10.67 -7.76 7.59
C ILE A 310 -11.35 -6.39 7.66
N TYR A 311 -12.66 -6.36 7.92
CA TYR A 311 -13.42 -5.14 8.11
C TYR A 311 -12.87 -4.27 9.24
N THR A 312 -12.61 -4.86 10.40
CA THR A 312 -11.99 -4.16 11.54
C THR A 312 -10.60 -3.65 11.19
N ALA A 313 -9.77 -4.44 10.49
CA ALA A 313 -8.43 -4.01 10.08
C ALA A 313 -8.48 -2.78 9.14
N LEU A 314 -9.45 -2.72 8.22
CA LEU A 314 -9.66 -1.55 7.36
C LEU A 314 -10.09 -0.31 8.16
N ILE A 315 -10.97 -0.47 9.15
CA ILE A 315 -11.37 0.61 10.06
C ILE A 315 -10.18 1.09 10.89
N ASP A 316 -9.37 0.18 11.42
CA ASP A 316 -8.17 0.52 12.19
C ASP A 316 -7.17 1.31 11.34
N GLY A 317 -6.97 0.90 10.09
CA GLY A 317 -6.17 1.64 9.12
C GLY A 317 -6.71 3.05 8.87
N HIS A 318 -8.03 3.17 8.67
CA HIS A 318 -8.69 4.47 8.51
C HIS A 318 -8.51 5.36 9.75
N LEU A 319 -8.74 4.82 10.95
CA LEU A 319 -8.60 5.55 12.22
C LEU A 319 -7.17 6.07 12.42
N LEU A 320 -6.16 5.25 12.10
CA LEU A 320 -4.75 5.64 12.15
C LEU A 320 -4.44 6.78 11.18
N GLY A 321 -4.88 6.68 9.93
CA GLY A 321 -4.68 7.75 8.95
C GLY A 321 -5.43 9.03 9.33
N ARG A 322 -6.68 8.94 9.80
CA ARG A 322 -7.44 10.10 10.28
C ARG A 322 -6.81 10.76 11.50
N PHE A 323 -6.18 9.98 12.37
CA PHE A 323 -5.41 10.51 13.48
C PHE A 323 -4.22 11.33 12.98
N TYR A 324 -3.47 10.83 11.99
CA TYR A 324 -2.41 11.59 11.32
C TYR A 324 -2.95 12.89 10.72
N TRP A 325 -3.96 12.80 9.86
CA TRP A 325 -4.56 13.95 9.18
C TRP A 325 -4.95 15.07 10.14
N ARG A 326 -5.56 14.71 11.28
CA ARG A 326 -6.03 15.68 12.28
C ARG A 326 -4.90 16.32 13.09
N TYR A 327 -3.78 15.63 13.27
CA TYR A 327 -2.73 16.03 14.21
C TYR A 327 -1.35 16.19 13.56
N GLN A 328 -1.24 16.19 12.23
CA GLN A 328 0.02 16.29 11.49
C GLN A 328 0.94 17.41 12.01
N ASP A 329 0.40 18.61 12.26
CA ASP A 329 1.15 19.75 12.80
C ASP A 329 1.76 19.50 14.18
N LYS A 330 1.12 18.64 14.99
CA LYS A 330 1.60 18.29 16.34
C LYS A 330 2.58 17.13 16.33
N LEU A 331 2.50 16.26 15.30
CA LEU A 331 3.38 15.10 15.17
C LEU A 331 4.82 15.53 14.93
N ASN A 332 5.05 16.65 14.23
CA ASN A 332 6.39 17.16 13.85
C ASN A 332 7.23 16.08 13.16
N TRP A 333 6.62 15.38 12.21
CA TRP A 333 7.34 14.51 11.30
C TRP A 333 7.64 15.38 10.09
N ASP A 334 8.88 15.82 9.93
CA ASP A 334 9.32 16.65 8.81
C ASP A 334 9.28 15.82 7.52
N LEU A 335 8.07 15.51 7.04
CA LEU A 335 7.77 14.65 5.90
C LEU A 335 7.85 15.39 4.57
#